data_AF-A0A6I2R2B2-F1
#
_entry.id   AF-A0A6I2R2B2-F1
#
_cell.length_a   1.000
_cell.length_b   1.000
_cell.length_c   1.000
_cell.angle_alpha   90.00
_cell.angle_beta   90.00
_cell.angle_gamma   90.00
#
_symmetry.space_group_name_H-M   'P 1'
#
loop_
_entity.id
_entity.type
_entity.pdbx_description
1 polymer ?
#
loop_
_entity_poly.entity_id
_entity_poly.type
_entity_poly.pdbx_seq_one_letter_code
_entity_poly.pdbx_strand_id
1 'polypeptide(L)'
;MGKNGYLERRKARDTVMQDAIRQTYQQYMTDMLILTLNDPEVMGKDVFGYKRLKRVLDAWGKKYDQYFDALTKKPEADYAREKIDAAMKLICGDSQDFIPFEQRYEWLPEIRYDRRG
;
A
#
# COMPACT_ATOMS: atom_id res chain seq x y z
N MET A 1 41.24 -4.62 -7.51
CA MET A 1 40.04 -3.84 -7.11
C MET A 1 38.86 -4.13 -8.06
N GLY A 2 38.19 -5.28 -7.94
CA GLY A 2 37.08 -5.67 -8.85
C GLY A 2 35.74 -5.94 -8.17
N LYS A 3 35.67 -5.86 -6.83
CA LYS A 3 34.48 -6.25 -6.06
C LYS A 3 33.36 -5.18 -6.04
N ASN A 4 33.70 -3.89 -6.19
CA ASN A 4 32.72 -2.81 -6.02
C ASN A 4 31.76 -2.68 -7.23
N GLY A 5 32.29 -2.66 -8.47
CA GLY A 5 31.45 -2.51 -9.67
C GLY A 5 30.55 -3.72 -10.01
N TYR A 6 30.89 -4.93 -9.57
CA TYR A 6 30.00 -6.09 -9.70
C TYR A 6 28.85 -6.02 -8.69
N LEU A 7 29.13 -5.64 -7.44
CA LEU A 7 28.11 -5.48 -6.40
C LEU A 7 27.13 -4.35 -6.74
N GLU A 8 27.60 -3.22 -7.25
CA GLU A 8 26.73 -2.10 -7.64
C GLU A 8 25.81 -2.46 -8.82
N ARG A 9 26.33 -3.15 -9.85
CA ARG A 9 25.50 -3.64 -10.96
C ARG A 9 24.47 -4.67 -10.51
N ARG A 10 24.84 -5.54 -9.56
CA ARG A 10 23.91 -6.50 -8.97
C ARG A 10 22.81 -5.81 -8.17
N LYS A 11 23.15 -4.85 -7.30
CA LYS A 11 22.17 -4.04 -6.57
C LYS A 11 21.22 -3.32 -7.51
N ALA A 12 21.74 -2.62 -8.53
CA ALA A 12 20.92 -1.90 -9.51
C ALA A 12 19.95 -2.85 -10.23
N ARG A 13 20.42 -4.03 -10.66
CA ARG A 13 19.56 -5.04 -11.28
C ARG A 13 18.50 -5.55 -10.31
N ASP A 14 18.87 -5.87 -9.07
CA ASP A 14 17.96 -6.39 -8.06
C ASP A 14 16.90 -5.31 -7.69
N THR A 15 17.28 -4.03 -7.61
CA THR A 15 16.34 -2.90 -7.43
C THR A 15 15.37 -2.76 -8.60
N VAL A 16 15.87 -2.76 -9.84
CA VAL A 16 15.00 -2.68 -11.03
C VAL A 16 14.01 -3.84 -11.07
N MET A 17 14.46 -5.05 -10.73
CA MET A 17 13.58 -6.22 -10.65
C MET A 17 12.50 -6.05 -9.56
N GLN A 18 12.88 -5.61 -8.37
CA GLN A 18 11.94 -5.34 -7.27
C GLN A 18 10.90 -4.27 -7.65
N ASP A 19 11.34 -3.21 -8.33
CA ASP A 19 10.45 -2.15 -8.81
C ASP A 19 9.49 -2.66 -9.88
N ALA A 20 9.98 -3.45 -10.85
CA ALA A 20 9.14 -4.07 -11.87
C ALA A 20 8.09 -5.01 -11.27
N ILE A 21 8.49 -5.86 -10.31
CA ILE A 21 7.57 -6.74 -9.58
C ILE A 21 6.52 -5.90 -8.85
N ARG A 22 6.95 -4.90 -8.07
CA ARG A 22 6.04 -4.04 -7.30
C ARG A 22 5.03 -3.34 -8.20
N GLN A 23 5.47 -2.71 -9.29
CA GLN A 23 4.59 -2.01 -10.24
C GLN A 23 3.60 -2.98 -10.91
N THR A 24 4.07 -4.16 -11.32
CA THR A 24 3.22 -5.18 -11.95
C THR A 24 2.11 -5.63 -11.00
N TYR A 25 2.46 -5.97 -9.76
CA TYR A 25 1.46 -6.41 -8.78
C TYR A 25 0.52 -5.28 -8.35
N GLN A 26 1.00 -4.03 -8.23
CA GLN A 26 0.15 -2.88 -7.95
C GLN A 26 -0.90 -2.66 -9.04
N GLN A 27 -0.49 -2.70 -10.31
CA GLN A 27 -1.42 -2.56 -11.43
C GLN A 27 -2.40 -3.73 -11.46
N TYR A 28 -1.91 -4.96 -11.36
CA TYR A 28 -2.75 -6.16 -11.42
C TYR A 28 -3.81 -6.18 -10.30
N MET A 29 -3.42 -5.90 -9.06
CA MET A 29 -4.38 -5.82 -7.93
C MET A 29 -5.40 -4.70 -8.12
N THR A 30 -4.98 -3.56 -8.69
CA THR A 30 -5.89 -2.45 -9.01
C THR A 30 -6.89 -2.86 -10.09
N ASP A 31 -6.43 -3.54 -11.14
CA ASP A 31 -7.30 -4.04 -12.22
C ASP A 31 -8.33 -5.05 -11.68
N MET A 32 -7.92 -5.97 -10.81
CA MET A 32 -8.85 -6.93 -10.20
C MET A 32 -9.90 -6.22 -9.32
N LEU A 33 -9.52 -5.18 -8.57
CA LEU A 33 -10.47 -4.39 -7.80
C LEU A 33 -11.44 -3.61 -8.71
N ILE A 34 -10.97 -3.05 -9.83
CA ILE A 34 -11.81 -2.36 -10.82
C ILE A 34 -12.87 -3.32 -11.38
N LEU A 35 -12.45 -4.53 -11.77
CA LEU A 35 -13.36 -5.56 -12.28
C LEU A 35 -14.41 -5.91 -11.22
N THR A 36 -13.97 -6.15 -9.98
CA THR A 36 -14.85 -6.49 -8.85
C THR A 36 -15.89 -5.39 -8.57
N LEU A 37 -15.48 -4.12 -8.58
CA LEU A 37 -16.37 -2.98 -8.37
C LEU A 37 -17.35 -2.74 -9.54
N ASN A 38 -17.04 -3.28 -10.72
CA ASN A 38 -17.91 -3.22 -11.89
C ASN A 38 -18.83 -4.45 -12.01
N ASP A 39 -18.65 -5.48 -11.16
CA ASP A 39 -19.33 -6.77 -11.28
C ASP A 39 -20.75 -6.78 -10.66
N PRO A 40 -21.78 -7.06 -11.51
CA PRO A 40 -23.11 -7.56 -11.19
C PRO A 40 -23.33 -8.21 -9.84
N GLU A 41 -22.59 -9.31 -9.74
CA GLU A 41 -22.80 -10.38 -8.78
C GLU A 41 -22.25 -9.99 -7.41
N VAL A 42 -21.25 -9.11 -7.38
CA VAL A 42 -20.62 -8.61 -6.15
C VAL A 42 -21.31 -7.36 -5.64
N MET A 43 -21.56 -6.39 -6.52
CA MET A 43 -22.03 -5.05 -6.14
C MET A 43 -23.55 -4.86 -6.29
N GLY A 44 -24.25 -5.85 -6.83
CA GLY A 44 -25.69 -5.77 -7.11
C GLY A 44 -26.00 -4.72 -8.18
N LYS A 45 -27.07 -3.94 -8.00
CA LYS A 45 -27.54 -2.98 -9.02
C LYS A 45 -26.71 -1.70 -9.12
N ASP A 46 -25.87 -1.37 -8.13
CA ASP A 46 -25.07 -0.14 -8.08
C ASP A 46 -23.59 -0.37 -8.41
N VAL A 47 -23.33 -1.03 -9.54
CA VAL A 47 -21.96 -1.21 -10.04
C VAL A 47 -21.32 0.12 -10.44
N PHE A 48 -19.99 0.18 -10.32
CA PHE A 48 -19.27 1.38 -10.69
C PHE A 48 -19.03 1.38 -12.19
N GLY A 49 -19.72 2.25 -12.93
CA GLY A 49 -19.39 2.54 -14.33
C GLY A 49 -18.08 3.35 -14.46
N TYR A 50 -17.55 3.45 -15.68
CA TYR A 50 -16.25 4.07 -15.97
C TYR A 50 -16.02 5.43 -15.30
N LYS A 51 -17.00 6.35 -15.34
CA LYS A 51 -16.84 7.69 -14.74
C LYS A 51 -16.65 7.63 -13.21
N ARG A 52 -17.33 6.71 -12.53
CA ARG A 52 -17.21 6.51 -11.08
C ARG A 52 -15.87 5.84 -10.75
N LEU A 53 -15.50 4.81 -11.51
CA LEU A 53 -14.20 4.15 -11.40
C LEU A 53 -13.03 5.13 -11.57
N LYS A 54 -13.05 5.96 -12.61
CA LYS A 54 -12.00 6.97 -12.85
C LYS A 54 -11.82 7.90 -11.65
N ARG A 55 -12.93 8.42 -11.10
CA ARG A 55 -12.89 9.28 -9.91
C ARG A 55 -12.30 8.56 -8.69
N VAL A 56 -12.65 7.29 -8.51
CA VAL A 56 -12.11 6.45 -7.42
C VAL A 56 -10.61 6.24 -7.61
N LEU A 57 -10.14 5.92 -8.82
CA LEU A 57 -8.72 5.72 -9.11
C LEU A 57 -7.90 6.99 -8.91
N ASP A 58 -8.42 8.15 -9.34
CA ASP A 58 -7.78 9.44 -9.11
C ASP A 58 -7.65 9.75 -7.60
N ALA A 59 -8.67 9.42 -6.81
CA ALA A 59 -8.63 9.58 -5.35
C ALA A 59 -7.73 8.55 -4.66
N TRP A 60 -7.71 7.32 -5.17
CA TRP A 60 -6.86 6.23 -4.70
C TRP A 60 -5.38 6.60 -4.85
N GLY A 61 -4.96 7.12 -6.01
CA GLY A 61 -3.60 7.60 -6.21
C GLY A 61 -3.18 8.65 -5.18
N LYS A 62 -4.05 9.63 -4.91
CA LYS A 62 -3.80 10.65 -3.89
C LYS A 62 -3.69 10.06 -2.47
N LYS A 63 -4.46 9.02 -2.16
CA LYS A 63 -4.38 8.31 -0.87
C LYS A 63 -3.08 7.52 -0.73
N TYR A 64 -2.64 6.89 -1.82
CA TYR A 64 -1.35 6.23 -1.86
C TYR A 64 -0.22 7.22 -1.57
N ASP A 65 -0.18 8.36 -2.27
CA ASP A 65 0.84 9.39 -2.04
C ASP A 65 0.79 9.94 -0.61
N GLN A 66 -0.42 10.18 -0.08
CA GLN A 66 -0.63 10.69 1.27
C GLN A 66 -0.05 9.78 2.35
N TYR A 67 -0.16 8.46 2.18
CA TYR A 67 0.16 7.48 3.22
C TYR A 67 1.37 6.60 2.89
N PHE A 68 2.07 6.85 1.79
CA PHE A 68 3.21 6.04 1.35
C PHE A 68 4.28 5.91 2.44
N ASP A 69 4.48 6.97 3.23
CA ASP A 69 5.46 6.99 4.32
C ASP A 69 5.18 5.92 5.40
N ALA A 70 3.94 5.42 5.54
CA ALA A 70 3.60 4.31 6.44
C ALA A 70 4.41 3.03 6.16
N LEU A 71 4.81 2.82 4.90
CA LEU A 71 5.62 1.68 4.47
C LEU A 71 7.13 1.90 4.67
N THR A 72 7.54 3.06 5.17
CA THR A 72 8.93 3.45 5.32
C THR A 72 9.38 3.40 6.78
N LYS A 73 10.63 3.82 7.05
CA LYS A 73 11.19 4.03 8.39
C LYS A 73 11.30 5.51 8.78
N LYS A 74 10.63 6.39 8.02
CA LYS A 74 10.68 7.82 8.33
C LYS A 74 9.99 8.12 9.66
N PRO A 75 10.36 9.22 10.34
CA PRO A 75 9.72 9.61 11.59
C PRO A 75 8.21 9.73 11.50
N GLU A 76 7.64 10.05 10.34
CA GLU A 76 6.21 10.22 10.11
C GLU A 76 5.47 8.91 9.81
N ALA A 77 6.18 7.78 9.72
CA ALA A 77 5.60 6.50 9.39
C ALA A 77 4.64 6.02 10.48
N ASP A 78 4.97 6.22 11.76
CA ASP A 78 4.10 5.87 12.90
C ASP A 78 2.76 6.62 12.82
N TYR A 79 2.80 7.93 12.60
CA TYR A 79 1.65 8.79 12.44
C TYR A 79 0.79 8.36 11.25
N ALA A 80 1.42 8.04 10.11
CA ALA A 80 0.71 7.55 8.94
C ALA A 80 0.00 6.20 9.21
N ARG A 81 0.67 5.26 9.89
CA ARG A 81 0.10 3.97 10.28
C ARG A 81 -1.09 4.14 11.23
N GLU A 82 -0.97 4.99 12.25
CA GLU A 82 -2.07 5.30 13.16
C GLU A 82 -3.27 5.92 12.45
N LYS A 83 -3.04 6.82 11.49
CA LYS A 83 -4.12 7.43 10.70
C LYS A 83 -4.83 6.43 9.80
N ILE A 84 -4.11 5.50 9.19
CA ILE A 84 -4.72 4.40 8.43
C ILE A 84 -5.58 3.56 9.36
N ASP A 85 -5.05 3.14 10.51
CA ASP A 85 -5.81 2.28 11.43
C ASP A 85 -7.04 2.97 12.00
N ALA A 86 -6.95 4.27 12.34
CA ALA A 86 -8.11 5.04 12.75
C ALA A 86 -9.20 5.06 11.65
N ALA A 87 -8.81 5.27 10.39
CA ALA A 87 -9.75 5.24 9.27
C ALA A 87 -10.35 3.85 9.06
N MET A 88 -9.53 2.79 9.14
CA MET A 88 -9.98 1.41 9.00
C MET A 88 -10.93 1.00 10.11
N LYS A 89 -10.67 1.37 11.37
CA LYS A 89 -11.59 1.12 12.50
C LYS A 89 -12.96 1.74 12.26
N LEU A 90 -12.99 2.99 11.77
CA LEU A 90 -14.25 3.66 11.45
C LEU A 90 -15.02 2.96 10.32
N ILE A 91 -14.31 2.44 9.31
CA ILE A 91 -14.91 1.69 8.19
C ILE A 91 -15.44 0.33 8.65
N CYS A 92 -14.66 -0.39 9.46
CA CYS A 92 -15.06 -1.68 10.03
C CYS A 92 -16.24 -1.53 11.03
N GLY A 93 -16.39 -0.36 11.67
CA GLY A 93 -17.42 -0.15 12.68
C GLY A 93 -17.30 -1.16 13.82
N ASP A 94 -18.43 -1.76 14.21
CA ASP A 94 -18.48 -2.77 15.27
C ASP A 94 -18.14 -4.19 14.78
N SER A 95 -17.73 -4.35 13.52
CA SER A 95 -17.26 -5.65 13.03
C SER A 95 -15.97 -6.08 13.74
N GLN A 96 -15.82 -7.38 13.94
CA GLN A 96 -14.58 -7.96 14.47
C GLN A 96 -13.49 -8.11 13.38
N ASP A 97 -13.71 -7.55 12.19
CA ASP A 97 -12.84 -7.71 11.03
C ASP A 97 -11.65 -6.73 11.03
N PHE A 98 -11.58 -5.81 11.99
CA PHE A 98 -10.47 -4.87 12.08
C PHE A 98 -9.16 -5.58 12.49
N ILE A 99 -8.17 -5.53 11.60
CA ILE A 99 -6.81 -6.00 11.84
C ILE A 99 -5.85 -4.79 11.92
N PRO A 100 -5.08 -4.62 13.01
CA PRO A 100 -4.11 -3.53 13.15
C PRO A 100 -3.05 -3.51 12.04
N PHE A 101 -2.51 -2.32 11.75
CA PHE A 101 -1.53 -2.11 10.69
C PHE A 101 -0.32 -3.06 10.82
N GLU A 102 0.26 -3.17 12.01
CA GLU A 102 1.45 -4.01 12.26
C GLU A 102 1.18 -5.50 12.01
N GLN A 103 -0.08 -5.95 12.11
CA GLN A 103 -0.47 -7.32 11.76
C GLN A 103 -0.74 -7.45 10.24
N ARG A 104 -1.35 -6.44 9.62
CA ARG A 104 -1.58 -6.41 8.16
C ARG A 104 -0.28 -6.35 7.35
N TYR A 105 0.78 -5.79 7.94
CA TYR A 105 2.07 -5.59 7.29
C TYR A 105 3.24 -6.10 8.16
N GLU A 106 3.14 -7.34 8.65
CA GLU A 106 4.10 -7.99 9.57
C GLU A 106 5.56 -8.00 9.06
N TRP A 107 5.75 -7.92 7.73
CA TRP A 107 7.06 -7.92 7.09
C TRP A 107 7.74 -6.54 7.12
N LEU A 108 7.04 -5.50 7.56
CA LEU A 108 7.62 -4.18 7.70
C LEU A 108 8.50 -4.12 8.94
N PRO A 109 9.63 -3.39 8.87
CA PRO A 109 10.49 -3.21 10.01
C PRO A 109 9.78 -2.38 11.09
N GLU A 110 9.97 -2.80 12.34
CA GLU A 110 9.51 -2.08 13.53
C GLU A 110 10.14 -0.68 13.61
N ILE A 111 9.33 0.32 13.91
CA ILE A 111 9.80 1.69 14.17
C ILE A 111 10.27 1.72 15.62
N ARG A 112 11.58 1.83 15.84
CA ARG A 112 12.19 1.96 17.17
C ARG A 112 12.76 3.36 17.32
N TYR A 113 12.29 4.09 18.33
CA TYR A 113 12.93 5.30 18.78
C TYR A 113 13.98 4.92 19.82
N ASP A 114 15.26 5.00 19.46
CA ASP A 114 16.33 4.92 20.44
C ASP A 114 16.10 6.04 21.47
N ARG A 115 15.85 5.67 22.73
CA ARG A 115 15.97 6.61 23.87
C ARG A 115 17.46 6.96 24.02
N ARG A 116 17.95 7.89 23.21
CA ARG A 116 19.15 8.66 23.56
C ARG A 116 18.69 10.04 23.96
N GLY A 117 18.61 10.22 25.28
CA GLY A 117 18.71 11.54 25.91
C GLY A 117 20.13 12.07 25.83
#